data_AF-A0A1G5R303-F1
#
_entry.id   AF-A0A1G5R303-F1
#
_cell.length_a   1.000
_cell.length_b   1.000
_cell.length_c   1.000
_cell.angle_alpha   90.00
_cell.angle_beta   90.00
_cell.angle_gamma   90.00
#
_symmetry.space_group_name_H-M   'P 1'
#
loop_
_entity.id
_entity.type
_entity.pdbx_description
1 polymer ?
#
loop_
_entity_poly.entity_id
_entity_poly.type
_entity_poly.pdbx_seq_one_letter_code
_entity_poly.pdbx_strand_id
1 'polypeptide(L)'
;MALDGLEWVAQRVAPRQKVYVVKYADDFVISGSSKEVLEERVKPAVAAFLRERGLELSAEKTRITHIDEGFDFLGFNIRKYRGKLLIKPAKGAVKHMLRNIRELIKTNATAKTENLIRQLNRKLRGWANYYRHVVSKKTFAYVDHQVFQALLIWINRRHPNKSARWKQKRYFRRLGLRQWTFFSMFRNVKGEQGCLDLFSMASTPIVRHIKIRANATPYDPTYRQYFERRAQIR
;
A
#
# COMPACT_ATOMS: atom_id res chain seq x y z
N MET A 1 13.27 -22.96 5.76
CA MET A 1 12.68 -21.91 6.63
C MET A 1 11.67 -22.57 7.57
N ALA A 2 11.47 -22.02 8.78
CA ALA A 2 10.58 -22.62 9.79
C ALA A 2 9.16 -22.91 9.28
N LEU A 3 8.64 -22.10 8.35
CA LEU A 3 7.29 -22.24 7.82
C LEU A 3 7.20 -23.00 6.48
N ASP A 4 8.24 -23.75 6.10
CA ASP A 4 8.21 -24.58 4.88
C ASP A 4 7.50 -25.90 5.19
N GLY A 5 6.51 -26.26 4.36
CA GLY A 5 5.61 -27.40 4.60
C GLY A 5 4.22 -27.05 5.15
N LEU A 6 3.99 -25.79 5.54
CA LEU A 6 2.68 -25.33 6.05
C LEU A 6 1.55 -25.56 5.03
N GLU A 7 1.82 -25.29 3.75
CA GLU A 7 0.85 -25.50 2.68
C GLU A 7 0.44 -26.98 2.56
N TRP A 8 1.42 -27.88 2.65
CA TRP A 8 1.18 -29.31 2.57
C TRP A 8 0.37 -29.82 3.76
N VAL A 9 0.68 -29.34 4.98
CA VAL A 9 -0.10 -29.68 6.18
C VAL A 9 -1.54 -29.22 6.04
N ALA A 10 -1.75 -27.95 5.63
CA ALA A 10 -3.11 -27.40 5.49
C ALA A 10 -3.93 -28.14 4.41
N GLN A 11 -3.32 -28.52 3.29
CA GLN A 11 -3.98 -29.25 2.21
C GLN A 11 -4.27 -30.71 2.60
N ARG A 12 -3.35 -31.37 3.30
CA ARG A 12 -3.49 -32.79 3.70
C ARG A 12 -4.64 -33.03 4.66
N VAL A 13 -4.99 -32.05 5.50
CA VAL A 13 -6.05 -32.19 6.51
C VAL A 13 -7.45 -32.03 5.88
N ALA A 14 -7.53 -31.44 4.68
CA ALA A 14 -8.77 -31.29 3.94
C ALA A 14 -8.58 -31.60 2.43
N PRO A 15 -8.24 -32.85 2.06
CA PRO A 15 -7.75 -33.21 0.72
C PRO A 15 -8.81 -33.12 -0.40
N ARG A 16 -10.08 -32.87 -0.06
CA ARG A 16 -11.19 -32.63 -1.01
C ARG A 16 -11.75 -31.21 -0.96
N GLN A 17 -11.21 -30.37 -0.09
CA GLN A 17 -11.66 -28.99 0.04
C GLN A 17 -10.66 -28.03 -0.61
N LYS A 18 -11.18 -26.91 -1.13
CA LYS A 18 -10.35 -25.88 -1.78
C LYS A 18 -9.62 -25.08 -0.70
N VAL A 19 -8.53 -25.65 -0.17
CA VAL A 19 -7.65 -24.98 0.80
C VAL A 19 -6.46 -24.36 0.09
N TYR A 20 -6.28 -23.06 0.27
CA TYR A 20 -5.12 -22.33 -0.25
C TYR A 20 -4.42 -21.59 0.87
N VAL A 21 -3.09 -21.63 0.85
CA VAL A 21 -2.25 -20.92 1.81
C VAL A 21 -1.50 -19.82 1.08
N VAL A 22 -1.57 -18.60 1.62
CA VAL A 22 -0.77 -17.47 1.18
C VAL A 22 0.12 -17.06 2.34
N LYS A 23 1.43 -17.21 2.19
CA LYS A 23 2.44 -16.86 3.21
C LYS A 23 3.28 -15.67 2.75
N TYR A 24 3.57 -14.76 3.67
CA TYR A 24 4.55 -13.69 3.49
C TYR A 24 5.33 -13.52 4.80
N ALA A 25 6.60 -13.97 4.81
CA ALA A 25 7.41 -14.07 6.03
C ALA A 25 6.65 -14.85 7.13
N ASP A 26 6.35 -14.19 8.25
CA ASP A 26 5.62 -14.69 9.42
C ASP A 26 4.09 -14.58 9.28
N ASP A 27 3.59 -13.65 8.46
CA ASP A 27 2.17 -13.46 8.21
C ASP A 27 1.65 -14.45 7.16
N PHE A 28 0.52 -15.11 7.44
CA PHE A 28 -0.12 -15.99 6.48
C PHE A 28 -1.65 -15.93 6.56
N VAL A 29 -2.29 -16.29 5.44
CA VAL A 29 -3.74 -16.41 5.30
C VAL A 29 -4.05 -17.78 4.72
N ILE A 30 -5.02 -18.47 5.31
CA ILE A 30 -5.52 -19.74 4.82
C ILE A 30 -6.99 -19.55 4.44
N SER A 31 -7.32 -19.81 3.17
CA SER A 31 -8.71 -19.85 2.72
C SER A 31 -9.22 -21.29 2.74
N GLY A 32 -10.48 -21.48 3.10
CA GLY A 32 -11.18 -22.77 3.06
C GLY A 32 -12.62 -22.61 2.58
N SER A 33 -13.30 -23.73 2.30
CA SER A 33 -14.68 -23.73 1.83
C SER A 33 -15.73 -23.45 2.92
N SER A 34 -15.41 -23.72 4.18
CA SER A 34 -16.33 -23.48 5.30
C SER A 34 -15.56 -23.05 6.56
N LYS A 35 -16.29 -22.44 7.50
CA LYS A 35 -15.72 -21.97 8.77
C LYS A 35 -15.31 -23.15 9.64
N GLU A 36 -16.15 -24.17 9.69
CA GLU A 36 -16.00 -25.39 10.48
C GLU A 36 -14.71 -26.11 10.10
N VAL A 37 -14.39 -26.20 8.81
CA VAL A 37 -13.15 -26.84 8.36
C VAL A 37 -11.93 -26.02 8.78
N LEU A 38 -12.01 -24.69 8.72
CA LEU A 38 -10.92 -23.84 9.18
C LEU A 38 -10.70 -23.96 10.69
N GLU A 39 -11.78 -24.04 11.47
CA GLU A 39 -11.75 -24.11 12.93
C GLU A 39 -11.36 -25.48 13.48
N GLU A 40 -11.99 -26.55 12.98
CA GLU A 40 -11.86 -27.90 13.54
C GLU A 40 -10.68 -28.67 12.97
N ARG A 41 -10.31 -28.38 11.71
CA ARG A 41 -9.30 -29.18 10.99
C ARG A 41 -8.02 -28.40 10.76
N VAL A 42 -8.12 -27.25 10.09
CA VAL A 42 -6.93 -26.49 9.66
C VAL A 42 -6.23 -25.85 10.85
N LYS A 43 -6.95 -25.16 11.73
CA LYS A 43 -6.35 -24.45 12.87
C LYS A 43 -5.59 -25.38 13.82
N PRO A 44 -6.10 -26.55 14.25
CA PRO A 44 -5.35 -27.47 15.10
C PRO A 44 -4.13 -28.05 14.41
N ALA A 45 -4.22 -28.40 13.13
CA ALA A 45 -3.09 -28.92 12.37
C ALA A 45 -1.96 -27.89 12.21
N VAL A 46 -2.31 -26.62 11.95
CA VAL A 46 -1.35 -25.52 11.88
C VAL A 46 -0.73 -25.24 13.25
N ALA A 47 -1.52 -25.25 14.32
CA ALA A 47 -1.02 -25.07 15.69
C ALA A 47 -0.02 -26.17 16.08
N ALA A 48 -0.33 -27.44 15.75
CA ALA A 48 0.59 -28.56 15.99
C ALA A 48 1.90 -28.39 15.21
N PHE A 49 1.82 -28.04 13.93
CA PHE A 49 2.98 -27.80 13.07
C PHE A 49 3.88 -26.67 13.58
N LEU A 50 3.29 -25.58 14.08
CA LEU A 50 4.04 -24.45 14.64
C LEU A 50 4.68 -24.81 15.98
N ARG A 51 3.96 -25.55 16.84
CA ARG A 51 4.46 -25.97 18.15
C ARG A 51 5.70 -26.87 18.06
N GLU A 52 5.76 -27.77 17.07
CA GLU A 52 6.97 -28.56 16.77
C GLU A 52 8.21 -27.69 16.48
N ARG A 53 8.00 -26.43 16.09
CA ARG A 53 9.04 -25.46 15.74
C ARG A 53 9.21 -24.37 16.80
N GLY A 54 8.59 -24.54 17.98
CA GLY A 54 8.64 -23.57 19.08
C GLY A 54 7.87 -22.28 18.81
N LEU A 55 6.87 -22.30 17.92
CA LEU A 55 6.03 -21.16 17.59
C LEU A 55 4.58 -21.40 18.02
N GLU A 56 3.89 -20.32 18.37
CA GLU A 56 2.47 -20.37 18.76
C GLU A 56 1.63 -19.38 17.95
N LEU A 57 0.37 -19.73 17.73
CA LEU A 57 -0.59 -18.83 17.11
C LEU A 57 -1.02 -17.77 18.12
N SER A 58 -0.86 -16.51 17.76
CA SER A 58 -1.42 -15.41 18.55
C SER A 58 -2.95 -15.44 18.46
N ALA A 59 -3.61 -15.71 19.59
CA ALA A 59 -5.07 -15.76 19.68
C ALA A 59 -5.72 -14.42 19.29
N GLU A 60 -5.07 -13.29 19.62
CA GLU A 60 -5.55 -11.96 19.28
C GLU A 60 -5.48 -11.66 17.78
N LYS A 61 -4.44 -12.15 17.09
CA LYS A 61 -4.25 -11.94 15.65
C LYS A 61 -5.03 -12.93 14.79
N THR A 62 -5.30 -14.13 15.31
CA THR A 62 -5.94 -15.21 14.56
C THR A 62 -7.44 -15.02 14.51
N ARG A 63 -7.95 -14.53 13.38
CA ARG A 63 -9.38 -14.32 13.17
C ARG A 63 -9.86 -15.05 11.92
N ILE A 64 -10.99 -15.75 12.05
CA ILE A 64 -11.70 -16.37 10.93
C ILE A 64 -12.83 -15.43 10.51
N THR A 65 -12.85 -15.08 9.22
CA THR A 65 -13.80 -14.11 8.67
C THR A 65 -14.28 -14.56 7.30
N HIS A 66 -15.50 -14.16 6.95
CA HIS A 66 -16.01 -14.37 5.60
C HIS A 66 -15.45 -13.31 4.64
N ILE A 67 -15.22 -13.68 3.38
CA ILE A 67 -14.64 -12.78 2.37
C ILE A 67 -15.50 -11.53 2.10
N ASP A 68 -16.81 -11.60 2.37
CA ASP A 68 -17.74 -10.48 2.21
C ASP A 68 -17.63 -9.43 3.34
N GLU A 69 -17.17 -9.84 4.53
CA GLU A 69 -16.77 -8.92 5.60
C GLU A 69 -15.40 -8.33 5.29
N GLY A 70 -14.52 -9.18 4.75
CA GLY A 70 -13.15 -8.87 4.37
C GLY A 70 -12.18 -8.85 5.54
N PHE A 71 -10.90 -8.85 5.21
CA PHE A 71 -9.80 -8.85 6.18
C PHE A 71 -8.63 -8.01 5.68
N ASP A 72 -7.77 -7.62 6.61
CA ASP A 72 -6.55 -6.86 6.31
C ASP A 72 -5.35 -7.82 6.28
N PHE A 73 -4.52 -7.72 5.23
CA PHE A 73 -3.29 -8.50 5.06
C PHE A 73 -2.24 -7.66 4.34
N LEU A 74 -1.02 -7.56 4.90
CA LEU A 74 0.09 -6.74 4.36
C LEU A 74 -0.28 -5.29 4.02
N GLY A 75 -1.19 -4.71 4.81
CA GLY A 75 -1.71 -3.35 4.59
C GLY A 75 -2.72 -3.23 3.44
N PHE A 76 -3.25 -4.34 2.93
CA PHE A 76 -4.36 -4.38 1.98
C PHE A 76 -5.62 -4.91 2.65
N ASN A 77 -6.76 -4.27 2.37
CA ASN A 77 -8.06 -4.79 2.70
C ASN A 77 -8.59 -5.62 1.52
N ILE A 78 -8.80 -6.91 1.75
CA ILE A 78 -9.31 -7.86 0.78
C ILE A 78 -10.77 -8.13 1.14
N ARG A 79 -11.69 -7.69 0.27
CA ARG A 79 -13.12 -7.83 0.50
C ARG A 79 -13.90 -8.06 -0.78
N LYS A 80 -14.89 -8.95 -0.73
CA LYS A 80 -15.85 -9.17 -1.80
C LYS A 80 -17.09 -8.32 -1.55
N TYR A 81 -17.54 -7.63 -2.58
CA TYR A 81 -18.70 -6.74 -2.56
C TYR A 81 -19.66 -7.22 -3.63
N ARG A 82 -20.81 -7.78 -3.24
CA ARG A 82 -21.87 -8.25 -4.17
C ARG A 82 -21.28 -9.10 -5.31
N GLY A 83 -20.47 -10.09 -4.98
CA GLY A 83 -19.82 -10.95 -5.99
C GLY A 83 -18.44 -10.47 -6.48
N LYS A 84 -18.10 -9.17 -6.35
CA LYS A 84 -16.86 -8.59 -6.90
C LYS A 84 -15.77 -8.43 -5.85
N LEU A 85 -14.62 -9.06 -6.07
CA LEU A 85 -13.44 -8.88 -5.22
C LEU A 85 -12.79 -7.52 -5.46
N LEU A 86 -12.69 -6.69 -4.43
CA LEU A 86 -11.98 -5.43 -4.47
C LEU A 86 -10.90 -5.41 -3.39
N ILE A 87 -9.65 -5.40 -3.83
CA ILE A 87 -8.50 -5.17 -2.96
C ILE A 87 -8.24 -3.67 -2.89
N LYS A 88 -8.18 -3.11 -1.68
CA LYS A 88 -7.98 -1.68 -1.42
C LYS A 88 -6.85 -1.50 -0.40
N PRO A 89 -6.21 -0.32 -0.30
CA PRO A 89 -5.36 -0.04 0.84
C PRO A 89 -6.15 -0.13 2.15
N ALA A 90 -5.61 -0.82 3.16
CA ALA A 90 -6.25 -0.99 4.45
C ALA A 90 -6.44 0.36 5.16
N LYS A 91 -7.55 0.53 5.89
CA LYS A 91 -7.83 1.78 6.61
C LYS A 91 -6.74 2.11 7.64
N GLY A 92 -6.21 1.08 8.33
CA GLY A 92 -5.10 1.23 9.27
C GLY A 92 -3.84 1.80 8.59
N ALA A 93 -3.46 1.24 7.44
CA ALA A 93 -2.30 1.70 6.67
C ALA A 93 -2.46 3.15 6.17
N VAL A 94 -3.66 3.53 5.71
CA VAL A 94 -3.96 4.92 5.31
C VAL A 94 -3.83 5.87 6.49
N LYS A 95 -4.43 5.52 7.64
CA LYS A 95 -4.36 6.33 8.87
C LYS A 95 -2.92 6.50 9.35
N HIS A 96 -2.14 5.43 9.34
CA HIS A 96 -0.73 5.45 9.72
C HIS A 96 0.08 6.37 8.79
N MET A 97 -0.09 6.24 7.48
CA MET A 97 0.57 7.12 6.51
C MET A 97 0.23 8.61 6.72
N LEU A 98 -1.06 8.92 6.89
CA LEU A 98 -1.50 10.30 7.13
C LEU A 98 -0.95 10.87 8.44
N ARG A 99 -0.86 10.05 9.49
CA ARG A 99 -0.22 10.45 10.76
C ARG A 99 1.23 10.85 10.53
N ASN A 100 2.00 10.00 9.84
CA ASN A 100 3.41 10.24 9.56
C ASN A 100 3.63 11.48 8.66
N ILE A 101 2.74 11.72 7.70
CA ILE A 101 2.76 12.95 6.88
C ILE A 101 2.49 14.19 7.73
N ARG A 102 1.45 14.16 8.57
CA ARG A 102 1.10 15.31 9.43
C ARG A 102 2.22 15.63 10.41
N GLU A 103 2.82 14.59 10.99
CA GLU A 103 3.97 14.73 11.87
C GLU A 103 5.17 15.32 11.13
N LEU A 104 5.47 14.83 9.92
CA LEU A 104 6.52 15.40 9.07
C LEU A 104 6.30 16.89 8.78
N ILE A 105 5.06 17.29 8.47
CA ILE A 105 4.72 18.70 8.23
C ILE A 105 4.86 19.52 9.52
N LYS A 106 4.44 18.97 10.66
CA LYS A 106 4.52 19.62 11.97
C LYS A 106 5.98 19.85 12.41
N THR A 107 6.84 18.86 12.27
CA THR A 107 8.27 18.96 12.65
C THR A 107 9.03 19.92 11.73
N ASN A 108 8.65 19.99 10.45
CA ASN A 108 9.21 20.95 9.48
C ASN A 108 8.53 22.33 9.54
N ALA A 109 8.24 22.83 10.74
CA ALA A 109 7.50 24.07 10.96
C ALA A 109 8.16 25.31 10.31
N THR A 110 9.48 25.41 10.38
CA THR A 110 10.27 26.57 9.89
C THR A 110 11.11 26.23 8.66
N ALA A 111 11.14 24.96 8.25
CA ALA A 111 11.98 24.47 7.17
C ALA A 111 11.73 25.20 5.83
N LYS A 112 12.75 25.22 4.96
CA LYS A 112 12.58 25.67 3.57
C LYS A 112 11.50 24.83 2.89
N THR A 113 10.61 25.48 2.14
CA THR A 113 9.49 24.82 1.43
C THR A 113 9.99 23.72 0.51
N GLU A 114 11.12 23.94 -0.16
CA GLU A 114 11.80 22.93 -0.98
C GLU A 114 12.08 21.64 -0.19
N ASN A 115 12.70 21.72 0.98
CA ASN A 115 13.05 20.55 1.80
C ASN A 115 11.80 19.78 2.24
N LEU A 116 10.73 20.49 2.58
CA LEU A 116 9.45 19.88 2.91
C LEU A 116 8.87 19.12 1.71
N ILE A 117 8.86 19.72 0.52
CA ILE A 117 8.36 19.06 -0.69
C ILE A 117 9.20 17.83 -1.04
N ARG A 118 10.53 17.89 -0.94
CA ARG A 118 11.40 16.73 -1.21
C ARG A 118 11.09 15.55 -0.29
N GLN A 119 10.93 15.81 1.01
CA GLN A 119 10.60 14.78 1.99
C GLN A 119 9.20 14.19 1.77
N LEU A 120 8.20 15.04 1.50
CA LEU A 120 6.84 14.60 1.18
C LEU A 120 6.81 13.76 -0.09
N ASN A 121 7.48 14.21 -1.16
CA ASN A 121 7.52 13.51 -2.43
C ASN A 121 8.10 12.10 -2.32
N ARG A 122 9.17 11.90 -1.53
CA ARG A 122 9.73 10.56 -1.29
C ARG A 122 8.70 9.62 -0.66
N LYS A 123 8.01 10.07 0.39
CA LYS A 123 6.99 9.27 1.09
C LYS A 123 5.77 9.01 0.20
N LEU A 124 5.22 10.05 -0.44
CA LEU A 124 4.03 9.93 -1.28
C LEU A 124 4.26 9.05 -2.51
N ARG A 125 5.41 9.20 -3.19
CA ARG A 125 5.77 8.34 -4.33
C ARG A 125 5.96 6.88 -3.92
N GLY A 126 6.68 6.63 -2.83
CA GLY A 126 6.88 5.26 -2.32
C GLY A 126 5.55 4.57 -2.01
N TRP A 127 4.66 5.27 -1.29
CA TRP A 127 3.34 4.73 -0.96
C TRP A 127 2.45 4.54 -2.19
N ALA A 128 2.49 5.49 -3.14
CA ALA A 128 1.77 5.37 -4.40
C ALA A 128 2.24 4.14 -5.20
N ASN A 129 3.56 3.93 -5.29
CA ASN A 129 4.14 2.79 -6.00
C ASN A 129 3.75 1.46 -5.37
N TYR A 130 3.74 1.36 -4.04
CA TYR A 130 3.31 0.13 -3.35
C TYR A 130 1.83 -0.20 -3.63
N TYR A 131 0.95 0.81 -3.57
CA TYR A 131 -0.50 0.61 -3.71
C TYR A 131 -1.03 0.77 -5.15
N ARG A 132 -0.20 1.09 -6.15
CA ARG A 132 -0.67 1.31 -7.54
C ARG A 132 -1.26 0.06 -8.20
N HIS A 133 -1.08 -1.11 -7.59
CA HIS A 133 -1.51 -2.38 -8.16
C HIS A 133 -2.93 -2.78 -7.76
N VAL A 134 -3.52 -2.07 -6.79
CA VAL A 134 -4.85 -2.36 -6.24
C VAL A 134 -5.84 -1.22 -6.53
N VAL A 135 -7.09 -1.33 -6.05
CA VAL A 135 -8.13 -0.30 -6.26
C VAL A 135 -7.84 0.90 -5.36
N SER A 136 -6.90 1.76 -5.79
CA SER A 136 -6.33 2.81 -4.93
C SER A 136 -6.68 4.24 -5.33
N LYS A 137 -7.28 4.48 -6.51
CA LYS A 137 -7.52 5.85 -7.01
C LYS A 137 -8.30 6.74 -6.04
N LYS A 138 -9.41 6.23 -5.47
CA LYS A 138 -10.20 6.97 -4.48
C LYS A 138 -9.39 7.25 -3.21
N THR A 139 -8.61 6.29 -2.75
CA THR A 139 -7.72 6.44 -1.59
C THR A 139 -6.61 7.46 -1.86
N PHE A 140 -6.01 7.44 -3.04
CA PHE A 140 -4.99 8.42 -3.45
C PHE A 140 -5.54 9.85 -3.47
N ALA A 141 -6.74 10.05 -4.04
CA ALA A 141 -7.39 11.36 -4.01
C ALA A 141 -7.71 11.82 -2.58
N TYR A 142 -8.14 10.90 -1.71
CA TYR A 142 -8.36 11.20 -0.29
C TYR A 142 -7.07 11.61 0.42
N VAL A 143 -5.97 10.90 0.18
CA VAL A 143 -4.66 11.24 0.76
C VAL A 143 -4.17 12.60 0.25
N ASP A 144 -4.24 12.86 -1.06
CA ASP A 144 -3.88 14.16 -1.65
C ASP A 144 -4.68 15.31 -0.99
N HIS A 145 -5.99 15.14 -0.80
CA HIS A 145 -6.82 16.12 -0.11
C HIS A 145 -6.39 16.33 1.36
N GLN A 146 -6.10 15.27 2.09
CA GLN A 146 -5.65 15.37 3.49
C GLN A 146 -4.28 16.05 3.62
N VAL A 147 -3.36 15.77 2.69
CA VAL A 147 -2.06 16.45 2.60
C VAL A 147 -2.25 17.94 2.31
N PHE A 148 -3.13 18.27 1.36
CA PHE A 148 -3.45 19.65 1.01
C PHE A 148 -3.97 20.43 2.23
N GLN A 149 -4.92 19.87 2.98
CA GLN A 149 -5.44 20.51 4.20
C GLN A 149 -4.33 20.72 5.26
N ALA A 150 -3.46 19.73 5.47
CA ALA A 150 -2.34 19.87 6.41
C ALA A 150 -1.35 20.96 5.98
N LEU A 151 -1.10 21.09 4.67
CA LEU A 151 -0.25 22.15 4.12
C LEU A 151 -0.89 23.53 4.26
N LEU A 152 -2.20 23.67 4.08
CA LEU A 152 -2.90 24.95 4.31
C LEU A 152 -2.74 25.42 5.76
N ILE A 153 -2.90 24.51 6.74
CA ILE A 153 -2.66 24.81 8.15
C ILE A 153 -1.22 25.27 8.36
N TRP A 154 -0.25 24.57 7.79
CA TRP A 154 1.16 24.93 7.88
C TRP A 154 1.48 26.31 7.27
N ILE A 155 0.88 26.64 6.12
CA ILE A 155 1.03 27.96 5.46
C ILE A 155 0.41 29.06 6.33
N ASN A 156 -0.80 28.84 6.84
CA ASN A 156 -1.50 29.81 7.67
C ASN A 156 -0.75 30.12 8.96
N ARG A 157 -0.15 29.10 9.59
CA ARG A 157 0.70 29.28 10.76
C ARG A 157 1.99 30.07 10.45
N ARG A 158 2.61 29.88 9.29
CA ARG A 158 3.81 30.65 8.89
C ARG A 158 3.52 32.11 8.57
N HIS A 159 2.31 32.40 8.11
CA HIS A 159 1.94 33.72 7.59
C HIS A 159 0.59 34.17 8.15
N PRO A 160 0.47 34.40 9.47
CA PRO A 160 -0.79 34.81 10.08
C PRO A 160 -1.31 36.13 9.48
N ASN A 161 -0.41 37.08 9.22
CA ASN A 161 -0.75 38.43 8.78
C ASN A 161 -0.80 38.60 7.25
N LYS A 162 -0.69 37.53 6.46
CA LYS A 162 -0.74 37.60 4.98
C LYS A 162 -2.09 37.16 4.44
N SER A 163 -2.56 37.87 3.42
CA SER A 163 -3.84 37.57 2.75
C SER A 163 -3.83 36.20 2.07
N ALA A 164 -5.01 35.62 1.89
CA ALA A 164 -5.18 34.36 1.17
C ALA A 164 -4.64 34.41 -0.27
N ARG A 165 -4.83 35.54 -0.97
CA ARG A 165 -4.30 35.75 -2.33
C ARG A 165 -2.77 35.73 -2.36
N TRP A 166 -2.12 36.34 -1.36
CA TRP A 166 -0.66 36.30 -1.25
C TRP A 166 -0.16 34.87 -1.02
N LYS A 167 -0.79 34.15 -0.08
CA LYS A 167 -0.46 32.74 0.21
C LYS A 167 -0.65 31.85 -1.02
N GLN A 168 -1.72 32.06 -1.77
CA GLN A 168 -1.97 31.37 -3.04
C GLN A 168 -0.82 31.57 -4.02
N LYS A 169 -0.50 32.84 -4.35
CA LYS A 169 0.59 33.16 -5.29
C LYS A 169 1.97 32.67 -4.82
N ARG A 170 2.21 32.64 -3.50
CA ARG A 170 3.49 32.23 -2.92
C ARG A 170 3.73 30.73 -2.97
N TYR A 171 2.70 29.93 -2.73
CA TYR A 171 2.83 28.49 -2.46
C TYR A 171 2.18 27.59 -3.51
N PHE A 172 1.32 28.14 -4.36
CA PHE A 172 0.56 27.36 -5.34
C PHE A 172 0.76 27.92 -6.74
N ARG A 173 0.88 27.01 -7.71
CA ARG A 173 0.94 27.33 -9.13
C ARG A 173 -0.09 26.54 -9.91
N ARG A 174 -0.36 27.03 -11.12
CA ARG A 174 -1.11 26.30 -12.13
C ARG A 174 -0.19 25.33 -12.85
N LEU A 175 -0.63 24.08 -12.98
CA LEU A 175 0.00 23.04 -13.78
C LEU A 175 -1.09 22.39 -14.65
N GLY A 176 -1.19 22.81 -15.91
CA GLY A 176 -2.28 22.43 -16.81
C GLY A 176 -3.66 22.83 -16.24
N LEU A 177 -4.51 21.84 -16.02
CA LEU A 177 -5.85 22.01 -15.43
C LEU A 177 -5.85 22.14 -13.90
N ARG A 178 -4.73 21.85 -13.22
CA ARG A 178 -4.65 21.92 -11.75
C ARG A 178 -4.21 23.31 -11.32
N GLN A 179 -5.03 24.01 -10.54
CA GLN A 179 -4.77 25.40 -10.10
C GLN A 179 -4.13 25.51 -8.71
N TRP A 180 -4.06 24.40 -7.96
CA TRP A 180 -3.61 24.36 -6.57
C TRP A 180 -2.45 23.37 -6.35
N THR A 181 -1.47 23.40 -7.25
CA THR A 181 -0.27 22.56 -7.11
C THR A 181 0.72 23.25 -6.17
N PHE A 182 0.94 22.66 -5.00
CA PHE A 182 1.91 23.16 -4.03
C PHE A 182 3.33 23.04 -4.59
N PHE A 183 4.08 24.14 -4.61
CA PHE A 183 5.39 24.19 -5.24
C PHE A 183 6.39 25.06 -4.47
N SER A 184 7.67 24.87 -4.80
CA SER A 184 8.76 25.77 -4.39
C SER A 184 9.69 25.99 -5.58
N MET A 185 10.19 27.21 -5.73
CA MET A 185 11.37 27.45 -6.55
C MET A 185 12.58 26.86 -5.84
N PHE A 186 13.52 26.32 -6.61
CA PHE A 186 14.84 25.92 -6.11
C PHE A 186 15.92 26.36 -7.11
N ARG A 187 17.15 26.52 -6.63
CA ARG A 187 18.32 26.73 -7.49
C ARG A 187 19.16 25.48 -7.48
N ASN A 188 19.55 25.01 -8.66
CA ASN A 188 20.47 23.87 -8.76
C ASN A 188 21.93 24.32 -8.56
N VAL A 189 22.84 23.35 -8.51
CA VAL A 189 24.29 23.60 -8.33
C VAL A 189 24.86 24.48 -9.46
N LYS A 190 24.23 24.44 -10.65
CA LYS A 190 24.61 25.25 -11.82
C LYS A 190 24.01 26.67 -11.81
N GLY A 191 23.27 27.05 -10.77
CA GLY A 191 22.64 28.37 -10.63
C GLY A 191 21.31 28.55 -11.38
N GLU A 192 20.85 27.54 -12.11
CA GLU A 192 19.58 27.57 -12.84
C GLU A 192 18.40 27.44 -11.87
N GLN A 193 17.33 28.16 -12.17
CA GLN A 193 16.10 28.14 -11.37
C GLN A 193 15.16 27.04 -11.87
N GLY A 194 14.72 26.18 -10.95
CA GLY A 194 13.76 25.12 -11.21
C GLY A 194 12.51 25.24 -10.33
N CYS A 195 11.41 24.61 -10.77
CA CYS A 195 10.21 24.43 -9.96
C CYS A 195 10.17 23.01 -9.40
N LEU A 196 9.94 22.88 -8.10
CA LEU A 196 9.71 21.61 -7.45
C LEU A 196 8.25 21.52 -7.00
N ASP A 197 7.49 20.64 -7.65
CA ASP A 197 6.08 20.42 -7.36
C ASP A 197 5.88 19.26 -6.37
N LEU A 198 4.85 19.39 -5.55
CA LEU A 198 4.35 18.30 -4.73
C LEU A 198 3.74 17.22 -5.62
N PHE A 199 4.17 15.99 -5.40
CA PHE A 199 3.68 14.82 -6.10
C PHE A 199 2.23 14.55 -5.73
N SER A 200 1.35 14.48 -6.74
CA SER A 200 -0.03 14.03 -6.55
C SER A 200 -0.11 12.52 -6.73
N MET A 201 -0.59 11.85 -5.69
CA MET A 201 -0.83 10.41 -5.71
C MET A 201 -1.93 10.05 -6.71
N ALA A 202 -2.95 10.89 -6.87
CA ALA A 202 -4.06 10.66 -7.79
C ALA A 202 -3.60 10.55 -9.25
N SER A 203 -2.49 11.19 -9.63
CA SER A 203 -1.89 11.05 -10.97
C SER A 203 -1.28 9.67 -11.23
N THR A 204 -0.96 8.88 -10.20
CA THR A 204 -0.28 7.58 -10.36
C THR A 204 -1.16 6.60 -11.14
N PRO A 205 -0.74 6.09 -12.31
CA PRO A 205 -1.54 5.13 -13.06
C PRO A 205 -1.58 3.79 -12.34
N ILE A 206 -2.78 3.20 -12.30
CA ILE A 206 -2.99 1.87 -11.73
C ILE A 206 -2.47 0.84 -12.72
N VAL A 207 -1.56 -0.02 -12.27
CA VAL A 207 -0.96 -1.08 -13.09
C VAL A 207 -1.28 -2.41 -12.45
N ARG A 208 -2.08 -3.25 -13.10
CA ARG A 208 -2.49 -4.53 -12.53
C ARG A 208 -1.41 -5.59 -12.75
N HIS A 209 -1.09 -6.35 -11.71
CA HIS A 209 -0.18 -7.48 -11.83
C HIS A 209 -0.89 -8.66 -12.48
N ILE A 210 -0.23 -9.25 -13.47
CA ILE A 210 -0.64 -10.52 -14.07
C ILE A 210 0.00 -11.64 -13.24
N LYS A 211 -0.80 -12.55 -12.67
CA LYS A 211 -0.30 -13.68 -11.88
C LYS A 211 0.73 -14.49 -12.69
N ILE A 212 1.85 -14.87 -12.07
CA ILE A 212 2.83 -15.76 -12.70
C ILE A 212 2.27 -17.18 -12.68
N ARG A 213 2.46 -17.95 -13.76
CA ARG A 213 2.12 -19.38 -13.78
C ARG A 213 2.91 -20.10 -12.68
N ALA A 214 2.23 -20.85 -11.82
CA ALA A 214 2.84 -21.43 -10.62
C ALA A 214 4.04 -22.35 -10.95
N ASN A 215 3.93 -23.12 -12.04
CA ASN A 215 4.99 -24.04 -12.48
C ASN A 215 6.11 -23.35 -13.27
N ALA A 216 5.96 -22.06 -13.61
CA ALA A 216 6.94 -21.36 -14.44
C ALA A 216 8.11 -20.88 -13.60
N THR A 217 9.30 -21.41 -13.89
CA THR A 217 10.55 -20.96 -13.28
C THR A 217 11.46 -20.31 -14.35
N PRO A 218 12.17 -19.20 -14.04
CA PRO A 218 13.06 -18.56 -15.00
C PRO A 218 14.21 -19.45 -15.49
N TYR A 219 14.49 -20.53 -14.75
CA TYR A 219 15.58 -21.46 -15.00
C TYR A 219 15.16 -22.65 -15.88
N ASP A 220 13.86 -22.86 -16.07
CA ASP A 220 13.35 -23.92 -16.94
C ASP A 220 13.24 -23.40 -18.39
N PRO A 221 13.97 -24.01 -19.35
CA PRO A 221 13.97 -23.59 -20.75
C PRO A 221 12.58 -23.53 -21.39
N THR A 222 11.63 -24.37 -20.93
CA THR A 222 10.26 -24.42 -21.47
C THR A 222 9.49 -23.12 -21.23
N TYR A 223 9.85 -22.35 -20.19
CA TYR A 223 9.20 -21.08 -19.86
C TYR A 223 9.95 -19.85 -20.38
N ARG A 224 11.06 -20.02 -21.11
CA ARG A 224 11.87 -18.90 -21.62
C ARG A 224 11.05 -17.87 -22.40
N GLN A 225 10.30 -18.32 -23.41
CA GLN A 225 9.41 -17.44 -24.20
C GLN A 225 8.32 -16.78 -23.34
N TYR A 226 7.85 -17.46 -22.29
CA TYR A 226 6.86 -16.89 -21.37
C TYR A 226 7.45 -15.72 -20.57
N PHE A 227 8.69 -15.84 -20.08
CA PHE A 227 9.36 -14.76 -19.38
C PHE A 227 9.80 -13.62 -20.32
N GLU A 228 10.23 -13.92 -21.54
CA GLU A 228 10.55 -12.92 -22.58
C GLU A 228 9.33 -12.05 -22.93
N ARG A 229 8.17 -12.66 -23.21
CA ARG A 229 6.92 -11.92 -23.45
C ARG A 229 6.52 -11.06 -22.25
N ARG A 230 6.74 -11.55 -21.02
CA ARG A 230 6.44 -10.78 -19.80
C ARG A 230 7.39 -9.62 -19.56
N ALA A 231 8.64 -9.71 -20.03
CA ALA A 231 9.58 -8.59 -19.97
C ALA A 231 9.14 -7.44 -20.89
N GLN A 232 8.51 -7.75 -22.03
CA GLN A 232 8.03 -6.77 -23.00
C GLN A 232 6.74 -6.04 -22.57
N ILE A 233 5.91 -6.65 -21.72
CA ILE A 233 4.64 -6.07 -21.23
C ILE A 233 4.86 -5.07 -20.07
N ARG A 234 6.10 -4.93 -19.59
CA ARG A 234 6.43 -4.29 -18.31
C ARG A 234 6.60 -2.78 -18.38
#